data_AF-A0A4Q4CK64-F1
#
_entry.id   AF-A0A4Q4CK64-F1
#
_cell.length_a   1.000
_cell.length_b   1.000
_cell.length_c   1.000
_cell.angle_alpha   90.00
_cell.angle_beta   90.00
_cell.angle_gamma   90.00
#
_symmetry.space_group_name_H-M   'P 1'
#
loop_
_entity.id
_entity.type
_entity.pdbx_description
1 polymer ?
#
loop_
_entity_poly.entity_id
_entity_poly.type
_entity_poly.pdbx_seq_one_letter_code
_entity_poly.pdbx_strand_id
1 'polypeptide(L)'
;MAFQLSPERERELDTLFSRYPNKMAACIPLLHLCQEQEGWISDDVVVWVAERLELSSAHVKGVVTFYTLFNQKPVGKHQVWICRTLPCALRGAGDVLAQCEKRLGIHAGETTADGKITLRTAECLASCGTAERAGQ
;
A
#
# COMPACT_ATOMS: atom_id res chain seq x y z
N MET A 1 3.01 -21.20 0.26
CA MET A 1 4.19 -21.42 1.13
C MET A 1 3.85 -20.79 2.46
N ALA A 2 4.20 -21.40 3.61
CA ALA A 2 3.82 -20.82 4.90
C ALA A 2 4.53 -19.46 5.09
N PHE A 3 3.77 -18.37 5.03
CA PHE A 3 4.27 -17.03 5.33
C PHE A 3 4.68 -16.96 6.81
N GLN A 4 5.82 -16.33 7.09
CA GLN A 4 6.32 -16.10 8.45
C GLN A 4 6.96 -14.71 8.54
N LEU A 5 6.78 -14.06 9.69
CA LEU A 5 7.46 -12.80 9.98
C LEU A 5 8.93 -13.04 10.34
N SER A 6 9.78 -12.08 10.01
CA SER A 6 11.15 -12.08 10.51
C SER A 6 11.18 -11.90 12.04
N PRO A 7 12.23 -12.38 12.73
CA PRO A 7 12.32 -12.29 14.19
C PRO A 7 12.26 -10.86 14.73
N GLU A 8 12.70 -9.87 13.94
CA GLU A 8 12.63 -8.45 14.28
C GLU A 8 11.18 -7.96 14.22
N ARG A 9 10.48 -8.31 13.15
CA ARG A 9 9.06 -7.95 12.93
C ARG A 9 8.13 -8.64 13.90
N GLU A 10 8.50 -9.81 14.40
CA GLU A 10 7.75 -10.50 15.45
C GLU A 10 7.78 -9.74 16.79
N ARG A 11 8.90 -9.09 17.14
CA ARG A 11 8.98 -8.21 18.32
C ARG A 11 8.13 -6.95 18.17
N GLU A 12 8.10 -6.39 16.95
CA GLU A 12 7.23 -5.25 16.63
C GLU A 12 5.75 -5.65 16.77
N LEU A 13 5.39 -6.88 16.38
CA LEU A 13 4.04 -7.41 16.53
C LEU A 13 3.61 -7.50 18.00
N ASP A 14 4.46 -7.99 18.89
CA ASP A 14 4.15 -8.05 20.33
C ASP A 14 3.91 -6.66 20.92
N THR A 15 4.76 -5.71 20.51
CA THR A 15 4.58 -4.30 20.88
C THR A 15 3.27 -3.74 20.31
N LEU A 16 2.91 -4.12 19.09
CA LEU A 16 1.67 -3.71 18.44
C LEU A 16 0.45 -4.23 19.21
N PHE A 17 0.45 -5.50 19.61
CA PHE A 17 -0.65 -6.08 20.37
C PHE A 17 -0.84 -5.42 21.74
N SER A 18 0.23 -5.01 22.39
CA SER A 18 0.12 -4.28 23.67
C SER A 18 -0.62 -2.93 23.56
N ARG A 19 -0.66 -2.33 22.37
CA ARG A 19 -1.33 -1.04 22.14
C ARG A 19 -2.84 -1.17 21.96
N TYR A 20 -3.34 -2.35 21.61
CA TYR A 20 -4.74 -2.55 21.25
C TYR A 20 -5.44 -3.51 22.23
N PRO A 21 -6.54 -3.09 22.86
CA PRO A 21 -7.29 -3.97 23.77
C PRO A 21 -8.06 -5.08 23.02
N ASN A 22 -8.27 -4.92 21.71
CA ASN A 22 -8.98 -5.86 20.87
C ASN A 22 -8.10 -6.29 19.68
N LYS A 23 -7.96 -7.61 19.47
CA LYS A 23 -7.20 -8.20 18.35
C LYS A 23 -7.70 -7.72 16.99
N MET A 24 -9.00 -7.49 16.83
CA MET A 24 -9.58 -6.97 15.58
C MET A 24 -9.03 -5.59 15.22
N ALA A 25 -8.77 -4.72 16.21
CA ALA A 25 -8.23 -3.39 15.96
C ALA A 25 -6.78 -3.43 15.46
N ALA A 26 -6.05 -4.51 15.76
CA ALA A 26 -4.69 -4.74 15.29
C ALA A 26 -4.62 -5.26 13.83
N CYS A 27 -5.76 -5.49 13.16
CA CYS A 27 -5.78 -6.06 11.81
C CYS A 27 -5.08 -5.18 10.77
N ILE A 28 -5.43 -3.89 10.70
CA ILE A 28 -4.82 -2.97 9.73
C ILE A 28 -3.31 -2.82 9.99
N PRO A 29 -2.85 -2.52 11.22
CA PRO A 29 -1.40 -2.38 11.45
C PRO A 29 -0.61 -3.68 11.24
N LEU A 30 -1.20 -4.85 11.54
CA LEU A 30 -0.55 -6.13 11.26
C LEU A 30 -0.41 -6.38 9.76
N LEU A 31 -1.46 -6.14 8.97
CA LEU A 31 -1.39 -6.22 7.51
C LEU A 31 -0.34 -5.26 6.94
N HIS A 32 -0.22 -4.05 7.50
CA HIS A 32 0.83 -3.10 7.13
C HIS A 32 2.23 -3.66 7.33
N LEU A 33 2.49 -4.25 8.50
CA LEU A 33 3.76 -4.85 8.83
C LEU A 33 4.10 -6.05 7.91
N CYS A 34 3.11 -6.89 7.58
CA CYS A 34 3.28 -7.96 6.60
C CYS A 34 3.60 -7.41 5.19
N GLN A 35 2.90 -6.36 4.74
CA GLN A 35 3.15 -5.75 3.44
C GLN A 35 4.53 -5.09 3.36
N GLU A 36 5.05 -4.51 4.44
CA GLU A 36 6.41 -3.95 4.45
C GLU A 36 7.50 -5.01 4.26
N GLN A 37 7.26 -6.24 4.72
CA GLN A 37 8.20 -7.34 4.56
C GLN A 37 8.16 -7.93 3.14
N GLU A 38 6.97 -8.25 2.63
CA GLU A 38 6.80 -8.98 1.37
C GLU A 38 6.58 -8.05 0.15
N GLY A 39 6.30 -6.77 0.39
CA GLY A 39 5.93 -5.76 -0.63
C GLY A 39 4.45 -5.79 -1.03
N TRP A 40 3.74 -6.91 -0.84
CA TRP A 40 2.33 -7.07 -1.16
C TRP A 40 1.67 -8.15 -0.29
N ILE A 41 0.33 -8.18 -0.28
CA ILE A 41 -0.47 -9.12 0.51
C ILE A 41 -0.92 -10.28 -0.36
N SER A 42 -0.31 -11.46 -0.16
CA SER A 42 -0.73 -12.71 -0.78
C SER A 42 -1.86 -13.39 0.02
N ASP A 43 -2.55 -14.37 -0.58
CA ASP A 43 -3.56 -15.15 0.15
C ASP A 43 -2.95 -15.92 1.34
N ASP A 44 -1.68 -16.33 1.26
CA ASP A 44 -0.95 -16.97 2.37
C ASP A 44 -0.78 -15.99 3.56
N VAL A 45 -0.49 -14.71 3.30
CA VAL A 45 -0.44 -13.66 4.33
C VAL A 45 -1.81 -13.44 4.96
N VAL A 46 -2.89 -13.44 4.16
CA VAL A 46 -4.26 -13.27 4.67
C VAL A 46 -4.63 -14.39 5.64
N VAL A 47 -4.33 -15.65 5.29
CA VAL A 47 -4.58 -16.80 6.17
C VAL A 47 -3.77 -16.69 7.46
N TRP A 48 -2.49 -16.36 7.35
CA TRP A 48 -1.61 -16.22 8.51
C TRP A 48 -2.08 -15.11 9.47
N VAL A 49 -2.48 -13.95 8.94
CA VAL A 49 -3.03 -12.84 9.76
C VAL A 49 -4.36 -13.24 10.41
N ALA A 50 -5.22 -13.96 9.69
CA ALA A 50 -6.48 -14.45 10.23
C ALA A 50 -6.27 -15.39 11.42
N GLU A 51 -5.33 -16.33 11.32
CA GLU A 51 -4.94 -17.23 12.41
C GLU A 51 -4.38 -16.46 13.61
N ARG A 52 -3.47 -15.50 13.36
CA ARG A 52 -2.82 -14.73 14.42
C ARG A 52 -3.79 -13.85 15.21
N LEU A 53 -4.84 -13.34 14.55
CA LEU A 53 -5.85 -12.47 15.17
C LEU A 53 -7.10 -13.22 15.66
N GLU A 54 -7.18 -14.54 15.43
CA GLU A 54 -8.37 -15.35 15.68
C GLU A 54 -9.62 -14.81 14.95
N LEU A 55 -9.43 -14.37 13.70
CA LEU A 55 -10.48 -13.85 12.81
C LEU A 55 -10.71 -14.79 11.63
N SER A 56 -11.83 -14.63 10.92
CA SER A 56 -12.05 -15.36 9.68
C SER A 56 -11.19 -14.79 8.55
N SER A 57 -10.68 -15.66 7.68
CA SER A 57 -9.95 -15.25 6.47
C SER A 57 -10.80 -14.35 5.57
N ALA A 58 -12.12 -14.56 5.53
CA ALA A 58 -13.07 -13.70 4.82
C ALA A 58 -13.09 -12.27 5.38
N HIS A 59 -13.01 -12.11 6.71
CA HIS A 59 -12.95 -10.78 7.33
C HIS A 59 -11.67 -10.05 6.93
N VAL A 60 -10.51 -10.71 7.05
CA VAL A 60 -9.21 -10.13 6.67
C VAL A 60 -9.17 -9.79 5.18
N LYS A 61 -9.69 -10.67 4.32
CA LYS A 61 -9.80 -10.41 2.87
C LYS A 61 -10.75 -9.23 2.58
N GLY A 62 -11.82 -9.08 3.35
CA GLY A 62 -12.69 -7.91 3.30
C GLY A 62 -11.93 -6.61 3.60
N VAL A 63 -11.10 -6.60 4.65
CA VAL A 63 -10.25 -5.45 5.00
C VAL A 63 -9.24 -5.14 3.89
N VAL A 64 -8.54 -6.16 3.37
CA VAL A 64 -7.52 -6.00 2.30
C VAL A 64 -8.13 -5.48 0.99
N THR A 65 -9.35 -5.90 0.67
CA THR A 65 -10.06 -5.42 -0.53
C THR A 65 -10.68 -4.05 -0.35
N PHE A 66 -11.05 -3.68 0.89
CA PHE A 66 -11.64 -2.39 1.21
C PHE A 66 -10.61 -1.25 1.19
N TYR A 67 -9.43 -1.44 1.76
CA TYR A 67 -8.39 -0.42 1.81
C TYR A 67 -7.47 -0.49 0.57
N THR A 68 -7.54 0.55 -0.27
CA THR A 68 -6.74 0.67 -1.51
C THR A 68 -5.23 0.72 -1.29
N LEU A 69 -4.79 0.96 -0.06
CA LEU A 69 -3.39 0.99 0.35
C LEU A 69 -2.74 -0.40 0.39
N PHE A 70 -3.55 -1.46 0.51
CA PHE A 70 -3.05 -2.83 0.45
C PHE A 70 -2.92 -3.31 -0.99
N ASN A 71 -1.72 -3.71 -1.36
CA ASN A 71 -1.37 -4.24 -2.67
C ASN A 71 -1.74 -5.72 -2.72
N GLN A 72 -2.72 -6.07 -3.54
CA GLN A 72 -3.12 -7.47 -3.79
C GLN A 72 -2.32 -8.13 -4.93
N LYS A 73 -1.38 -7.39 -5.53
CA LYS A 73 -0.51 -7.86 -6.61
C LYS A 73 0.92 -7.40 -6.31
N PRO A 74 1.94 -8.11 -6.83
CA PRO A 74 3.32 -7.66 -6.75
C PRO A 74 3.47 -6.24 -7.29
N VAL A 75 4.18 -5.42 -6.52
CA VAL A 75 4.48 -4.02 -6.83
C VAL A 75 5.98 -3.82 -6.80
N GLY A 76 6.45 -2.81 -7.52
CA GLY A 76 7.85 -2.44 -7.51
C GLY A 76 8.29 -1.88 -6.18
N LYS A 77 9.61 -1.87 -5.96
CA LYS A 77 10.24 -1.36 -4.73
C LYS A 77 9.80 0.07 -4.36
N HIS A 78 9.55 0.89 -5.36
CA HIS A 78 9.10 2.27 -5.19
C HIS A 78 7.71 2.45 -5.80
N GLN A 79 6.77 2.95 -5.01
CA GLN A 79 5.44 3.31 -5.49
C GLN A 79 5.34 4.82 -5.63
N VAL A 80 5.08 5.29 -6.85
CA VAL A 80 4.89 6.71 -7.14
C VAL A 80 3.40 6.97 -7.20
N TRP A 81 2.89 7.75 -6.25
CA TRP A 81 1.48 8.08 -6.14
C TRP A 81 1.24 9.53 -6.59
N ILE A 82 0.38 9.70 -7.58
CA ILE A 82 0.01 11.03 -8.10
C ILE A 82 -1.42 11.34 -7.70
N CYS A 83 -1.60 12.44 -6.96
CA CYS A 83 -2.91 12.94 -6.53
C CYS A 83 -3.70 13.48 -7.74
N ARG A 84 -4.93 12.98 -7.93
CA ARG A 84 -5.83 13.41 -9.01
C ARG A 84 -7.00 14.27 -8.57
N THR A 85 -7.08 14.61 -7.28
CA THR A 85 -8.18 15.41 -6.72
C THR A 85 -8.15 16.85 -7.25
N LEU A 86 -9.31 17.52 -7.24
CA LEU A 86 -9.54 18.83 -7.86
C LEU A 86 -8.42 19.88 -7.63
N PRO A 87 -7.91 20.12 -6.41
CA PRO A 87 -6.84 21.11 -6.20
C PRO A 87 -5.57 20.78 -6.98
N CYS A 88 -5.15 19.51 -6.99
CA CYS A 88 -3.97 19.06 -7.72
C CYS A 88 -4.23 19.04 -9.23
N ALA A 89 -5.43 18.64 -9.67
CA ALA A 89 -5.83 18.67 -11.07
C ALA A 89 -5.75 20.09 -11.65
N LEU A 90 -6.24 21.11 -10.92
CA LEU A 90 -6.13 22.53 -11.31
C LEU A 90 -4.68 23.04 -11.36
N ARG A 91 -3.76 22.39 -10.64
CA ARG A 91 -2.32 22.71 -10.61
C ARG A 91 -1.51 21.96 -11.66
N GLY A 92 -2.15 21.15 -12.51
CA GLY A 92 -1.49 20.41 -13.58
C GLY A 92 -1.02 19.01 -13.17
N ALA A 93 -1.64 18.36 -12.18
CA ALA A 93 -1.30 16.99 -11.82
C ALA A 93 -1.47 15.98 -12.99
N GLY A 94 -2.36 16.28 -13.95
CA GLY A 94 -2.49 15.50 -15.19
C GLY A 94 -1.22 15.56 -16.05
N ASP A 95 -0.57 16.72 -16.12
CA ASP A 95 0.68 16.88 -16.87
C ASP A 95 1.83 16.13 -16.18
N VAL A 96 1.88 16.16 -14.84
CA VAL A 96 2.83 15.34 -14.05
C VAL A 96 2.64 13.87 -14.37
N LEU A 97 1.41 13.38 -14.35
CA LEU A 97 1.09 11.99 -14.65
C LEU A 97 1.56 11.62 -16.06
N ALA A 98 1.21 12.41 -17.08
CA ALA A 98 1.61 12.16 -18.46
C ALA A 98 3.14 12.18 -18.63
N GLN A 99 3.84 13.07 -17.94
CA GLN A 99 5.30 13.12 -17.96
C GLN A 99 5.93 11.90 -17.29
N CYS A 100 5.37 11.44 -16.17
CA CYS A 100 5.78 10.21 -15.49
C CYS A 100 5.57 8.99 -16.39
N GLU A 101 4.40 8.86 -17.01
CA GLU A 101 4.09 7.77 -17.94
C GLU A 101 5.08 7.77 -19.13
N LYS A 102 5.34 8.93 -19.73
CA LYS A 102 6.29 9.07 -20.84
C LYS A 102 7.73 8.72 -20.45
N ARG A 103 8.17 9.11 -19.26
CA ARG A 103 9.54 8.85 -18.78
C ARG A 103 9.75 7.39 -18.39
N LEU A 104 8.77 6.78 -17.75
CA LEU A 104 8.85 5.40 -17.27
C LEU A 104 8.41 4.37 -18.31
N GLY A 105 7.70 4.80 -19.37
CA GLY A 105 7.18 3.93 -20.41
C GLY A 105 6.06 2.99 -19.94
N ILE A 106 5.32 3.39 -18.89
CA ILE A 106 4.24 2.62 -18.28
C ILE A 106 3.01 3.52 -18.06
N HIS A 107 1.84 2.91 -17.88
CA HIS A 107 0.63 3.64 -17.51
C HIS A 107 0.33 3.58 -16.01
N ALA A 108 -0.54 4.47 -15.53
CA ALA A 108 -1.06 4.43 -14.18
C ALA A 108 -1.68 3.06 -13.85
N GLY A 109 -1.15 2.41 -12.82
CA GLY A 109 -1.54 1.06 -12.39
C GLY A 109 -0.54 -0.03 -12.77
N GLU A 110 0.46 0.30 -13.59
CA GLU A 110 1.47 -0.64 -14.06
C GLU A 110 2.80 -0.49 -13.30
N THR A 111 3.64 -1.51 -13.43
CA THR A 111 4.99 -1.56 -12.87
C THR A 111 5.99 -1.60 -14.02
N THR A 112 7.12 -0.90 -13.87
CA THR A 112 8.19 -0.90 -14.87
C THR A 112 8.73 -2.32 -15.12
N ALA A 113 9.25 -2.57 -16.32
CA ALA A 113 9.85 -3.87 -16.68
C ALA A 113 11.00 -4.27 -15.74
N ASP A 114 11.70 -3.29 -15.16
CA ASP A 114 12.76 -3.51 -14.16
C ASP A 114 12.22 -3.93 -12.78
N GLY A 115 10.90 -3.93 -12.56
CA GLY A 115 10.27 -4.25 -11.28
C GLY A 115 10.58 -3.25 -10.17
N LYS A 116 11.11 -2.06 -10.50
CA LYS A 116 11.56 -1.07 -9.51
C LYS A 116 10.50 -0.05 -9.15
N ILE A 117 9.67 0.37 -10.11
CA ILE A 117 8.73 1.49 -9.93
C ILE A 117 7.33 1.05 -10.33
N THR A 118 6.36 1.27 -9.46
CA THR A 118 4.92 1.17 -9.78
C THR A 118 4.32 2.57 -9.78
N LEU A 119 3.67 2.94 -10.88
CA LEU A 119 2.97 4.21 -10.99
C LEU A 119 1.51 4.01 -10.54
N ARG A 120 1.01 4.84 -9.63
CA ARG A 120 -0.37 4.81 -9.17
C ARG A 120 -0.97 6.20 -9.12
N THR A 121 -2.29 6.26 -9.30
CA THR A 121 -3.05 7.46 -8.99
C THR A 121 -3.70 7.28 -7.62
N ALA A 122 -3.67 8.35 -6.84
CA ALA A 122 -4.35 8.46 -5.56
C ALA A 122 -5.36 9.59 -5.61
N GLU A 123 -6.33 9.53 -4.70
CA GLU A 123 -7.11 10.69 -4.32
C GLU A 123 -6.27 11.63 -3.44
N CYS A 124 -6.92 12.43 -2.59
CA CYS A 124 -6.26 13.47 -1.81
C CYS A 124 -5.19 12.88 -0.89
N LEU A 125 -3.95 13.32 -1.07
CA LEU A 125 -2.81 12.98 -0.20
C LEU A 125 -2.59 14.01 0.92
N ALA A 126 -3.59 14.85 1.20
CA ALA A 126 -3.57 15.91 2.23
C ALA A 126 -2.42 16.93 2.11
N SER A 127 -1.81 17.04 0.93
CA SER A 127 -0.63 17.88 0.66
C SER A 127 -0.96 19.05 -0.27
N CYS A 128 -2.18 19.58 -0.20
CA CYS A 128 -2.66 20.60 -1.14
C CYS A 128 -1.86 21.92 -1.06
N GLY A 129 -1.30 22.28 0.11
CA GLY A 129 -0.48 23.47 0.28
C GLY A 129 0.86 23.40 -0.48
N THR A 130 1.36 22.20 -0.72
CA THR A 130 2.58 21.91 -1.48
C THR A 130 2.25 21.23 -2.81
N ALA A 131 1.03 21.40 -3.33
CA ALA A 131 0.65 20.91 -4.64
C ALA A 131 1.49 21.62 -5.70
N GLU A 132 2.63 21.01 -5.98
CA GLU A 132 3.63 21.51 -6.90
C GLU A 132 3.09 21.48 -8.32
N ARG A 133 3.44 22.53 -9.05
CA ARG A 133 3.05 22.73 -10.43
C ARG A 133 3.98 21.86 -11.28
N ALA A 134 3.45 21.09 -12.22
CA ALA A 134 4.30 20.40 -13.20
C ALA A 134 5.20 21.43 -13.91
N GLY A 135 6.52 21.35 -13.70
CA GLY A 135 7.49 22.18 -14.42
C GLY A 135 8.02 23.44 -13.73
N GLN A 136 8.03 23.51 -12.39
CA GLN A 136 8.94 24.40 -11.64
C GLN A 136 10.06 23.59 -10.98
#